data_AF-A0AA95L6V3-F1
#
_entry.id   AF-A0AA95L6V3-F1
#
_cell.length_a   1.000
_cell.length_b   1.000
_cell.length_c   1.000
_cell.angle_alpha   90.00
_cell.angle_beta   90.00
_cell.angle_gamma   90.00
#
_symmetry.space_group_name_H-M   'P 1'
#
loop_
_entity.id
_entity.type
_entity.pdbx_description
1 polymer ?
#
loop_
_entity_poly.entity_id
_entity_poly.type
_entity_poly.pdbx_seq_one_letter_code
_entity_poly.pdbx_strand_id
1 'polypeptide(L)'
;MLYVKDLLSFKSAISISLEVLSNYDNGLLREFLATIPSTVGRARLETTMEIEESLKSCMKEFKQTKTYHWLREDFKNALYDIEIQLNKKMVS
;
A
#
# COMPACT_ATOMS: atom_id res chain seq x y z
N MET A 1 -10.87 -4.86 -4.78
CA MET A 1 -11.07 -3.42 -5.01
C MET A 1 -10.78 -2.54 -3.77
N LEU A 2 -10.05 -1.45 -3.94
CA LEU A 2 -9.65 -0.52 -2.87
C LEU A 2 -10.12 0.91 -3.14
N TYR A 3 -10.56 1.62 -2.11
CA TYR A 3 -10.86 3.04 -2.15
C TYR A 3 -9.69 3.82 -1.55
N VAL A 4 -8.96 4.55 -2.39
CA VAL A 4 -7.80 5.33 -1.99
C VAL A 4 -8.20 6.81 -1.91
N LYS A 5 -8.01 7.44 -0.74
CA LYS A 5 -8.34 8.86 -0.53
C LYS A 5 -7.28 9.82 -1.09
N ASP A 6 -6.05 9.35 -1.19
CA ASP A 6 -4.93 10.10 -1.75
C ASP A 6 -3.99 9.10 -2.45
N LEU A 7 -4.07 9.07 -3.79
CA LEU A 7 -3.25 8.18 -4.61
C LEU A 7 -1.76 8.47 -4.49
N LEU A 8 -1.37 9.74 -4.39
CA LEU A 8 0.03 10.12 -4.28
C LEU A 8 0.61 9.60 -2.96
N SER A 9 -0.10 9.82 -1.84
CA SER A 9 0.32 9.34 -0.53
C SER A 9 0.37 7.81 -0.46
N PHE A 10 -0.64 7.13 -1.00
CA PHE A 10 -0.66 5.67 -1.06
C PHE A 10 0.48 5.11 -1.91
N LYS A 11 0.63 5.58 -3.14
CA LYS A 11 1.67 5.12 -4.07
C LYS A 11 3.06 5.35 -3.49
N SER A 12 3.29 6.52 -2.89
CA SER A 12 4.57 6.85 -2.25
C SER A 12 4.85 5.97 -1.05
N ALA A 13 3.87 5.74 -0.18
CA ALA A 13 4.04 4.90 1.01
C ALA A 13 4.39 3.44 0.66
N ILE A 14 3.72 2.84 -0.32
CA ILE A 14 4.04 1.47 -0.76
C ILE A 14 5.38 1.44 -1.52
N SER A 15 5.70 2.46 -2.32
CA SER A 15 7.01 2.55 -2.99
C SER A 15 8.16 2.56 -1.97
N ILE A 16 8.05 3.41 -0.93
CA ILE A 16 9.01 3.45 0.19
C ILE A 16 9.07 2.08 0.88
N SER A 17 7.93 1.43 1.09
CA SER A 17 7.87 0.10 1.70
C SER A 17 8.70 -0.92 0.90
N LEU A 18 8.52 -0.95 -0.42
CA LEU A 18 9.24 -1.85 -1.32
C LEU A 18 10.74 -1.51 -1.47
N GLU A 19 11.13 -0.26 -1.31
CA GLU A 19 12.55 0.14 -1.29
C GLU A 19 13.24 -0.30 0.00
N VAL A 20 12.57 -0.12 1.14
CA VAL A 20 13.10 -0.51 2.46
C VAL A 20 13.16 -2.03 2.59
N LEU A 21 12.17 -2.73 2.07
CA LEU A 21 12.12 -4.18 2.01
C LEU A 21 12.81 -4.67 0.72
N SER A 22 14.06 -4.28 0.46
CA SER A 22 14.75 -4.56 -0.81
C SER A 22 14.85 -6.05 -1.20
N ASN A 23 14.72 -6.96 -0.24
CA ASN A 23 14.66 -8.42 -0.45
C ASN A 23 13.24 -8.97 -0.66
N TYR A 24 12.23 -8.11 -0.61
CA TYR A 24 10.83 -8.45 -0.84
C TYR A 24 10.57 -8.47 -2.34
N ASP A 25 10.77 -9.64 -2.94
CA ASP A 25 10.49 -9.86 -4.35
C ASP A 25 8.98 -9.85 -4.58
N ASN A 26 8.48 -8.71 -5.02
CA ASN A 26 7.07 -8.55 -5.31
C ASN A 26 6.89 -7.69 -6.57
N GLY A 27 7.37 -8.24 -7.69
CA GLY A 27 7.19 -7.65 -9.03
C GLY A 27 5.74 -7.29 -9.33
N LEU A 28 4.79 -8.11 -8.86
CA LEU A 28 3.36 -7.86 -8.97
C LEU A 28 2.91 -6.56 -8.30
N LEU A 29 3.40 -6.24 -7.10
CA LEU A 29 3.11 -4.94 -6.48
C LEU A 29 3.76 -3.78 -7.22
N ARG A 30 4.98 -3.96 -7.75
CA ARG A 30 5.65 -2.91 -8.52
C ARG A 30 4.90 -2.58 -9.80
N GLU A 31 4.45 -3.61 -10.52
CA GLU A 31 3.61 -3.47 -11.71
C GLU A 31 2.28 -2.79 -11.37
N PHE A 32 1.61 -3.24 -10.30
CA PHE A 32 0.38 -2.61 -9.83
C PHE A 32 0.58 -1.11 -9.51
N LEU A 33 1.63 -0.75 -8.78
CA LEU A 33 1.94 0.66 -8.48
C LEU A 33 2.25 1.49 -9.73
N ALA A 34 2.84 0.88 -10.76
CA ALA A 34 3.12 1.56 -12.03
C ALA A 34 1.83 1.98 -12.76
N THR A 35 0.71 1.26 -12.55
CA THR A 35 -0.60 1.62 -13.12
C THR A 35 -1.28 2.79 -12.40
N ILE A 36 -0.86 3.13 -11.19
CA ILE A 36 -1.48 4.18 -10.38
C ILE A 36 -0.90 5.55 -10.78
N PRO A 37 -1.72 6.54 -11.14
CA PRO A 37 -1.22 7.87 -11.47
C PRO A 37 -0.66 8.56 -10.22
N SER A 38 0.41 9.33 -10.40
CA SER A 38 1.04 10.12 -9.33
C SER A 38 0.33 11.47 -9.16
N THR A 39 -0.98 11.44 -8.93
CA THR A 39 -1.82 12.63 -8.76
C THR A 39 -2.39 12.70 -7.36
N VAL A 40 -2.56 13.92 -6.84
CA VAL A 40 -3.33 14.14 -5.62
C VAL A 40 -4.81 13.95 -5.96
N GLY A 41 -5.44 12.92 -5.41
CA GLY A 41 -6.83 12.62 -5.71
C GLY A 41 -7.32 11.30 -5.14
N ARG A 42 -8.65 11.16 -5.12
CA ARG A 42 -9.32 9.93 -4.73
C ARG A 42 -9.52 9.04 -5.94
N ALA A 43 -9.33 7.74 -5.79
CA ALA A 43 -9.75 6.77 -6.80
C ALA A 43 -10.18 5.44 -6.21
N ARG A 44 -11.00 4.73 -6.98
CA ARG A 44 -11.24 3.30 -6.79
C ARG A 44 -10.23 2.55 -7.63
N LEU A 45 -9.44 1.69 -6.99
CA LEU A 45 -8.50 0.79 -7.65
C LEU A 45 -9.08 -0.61 -7.72
N GLU A 46 -9.17 -1.16 -8.92
CA GLU A 46 -9.46 -2.57 -9.10
C GLU A 46 -8.23 -3.38 -8.70
N THR A 47 -8.44 -4.42 -7.89
CA THR A 47 -7.38 -5.24 -7.32
C THR A 47 -7.81 -6.70 -7.32
N THR A 48 -6.87 -7.58 -7.66
CA THR A 48 -7.03 -9.04 -7.53
C THR A 48 -6.74 -9.45 -6.08
N MET A 49 -7.12 -10.68 -5.72
CA MET A 49 -6.79 -11.24 -4.39
C MET A 49 -5.27 -11.29 -4.16
N GLU A 50 -4.50 -11.65 -5.17
CA GLU A 50 -3.03 -11.72 -5.10
C GLU A 50 -2.40 -10.34 -4.79
N ILE A 51 -2.90 -9.27 -5.39
CA ILE A 51 -2.47 -7.89 -5.09
C ILE A 51 -2.82 -7.53 -3.65
N GLU A 52 -4.02 -7.89 -3.19
CA GLU A 52 -4.48 -7.60 -1.84
C GLU A 52 -3.65 -8.33 -0.77
N GLU A 53 -3.33 -9.60 -0.99
CA GLU A 53 -2.45 -10.38 -0.11
C GLU A 53 -1.02 -9.85 -0.11
N SER A 54 -0.50 -9.51 -1.29
CA SER A 54 0.82 -8.92 -1.43
C SER A 54 0.92 -7.57 -0.70
N LEU A 55 -0.10 -6.71 -0.80
CA LEU A 55 -0.19 -5.45 -0.07
C LEU A 55 -0.20 -5.70 1.44
N LYS A 56 -1.03 -6.64 1.93
CA LYS A 56 -1.07 -6.99 3.36
C LYS A 56 0.30 -7.41 3.88
N SER A 57 0.96 -8.31 3.16
CA SER A 57 2.26 -8.84 3.58
C SER A 57 3.35 -7.75 3.56
N CYS A 58 3.41 -6.95 2.49
CA CYS A 58 4.32 -5.81 2.39
C CYS A 58 4.14 -4.81 3.54
N MET A 59 2.89 -4.42 3.83
CA MET A 59 2.58 -3.50 4.90
C MET A 59 2.90 -4.07 6.28
N LYS A 60 2.62 -5.36 6.49
CA LYS A 60 2.93 -6.06 7.75
C LYS A 60 4.43 -6.08 8.02
N GLU A 61 5.24 -6.41 7.02
CA GLU A 61 6.71 -6.39 7.14
C GLU A 61 7.25 -4.98 7.30
N PHE A 62 6.77 -4.03 6.49
CA PHE A 62 7.25 -2.65 6.54
C PHE A 62 7.03 -2.00 7.91
N LYS A 63 5.91 -2.28 8.58
CA LYS A 63 5.62 -1.81 9.94
C LYS A 63 6.61 -2.25 11.00
N GLN A 64 7.38 -3.31 10.76
CA GLN A 64 8.42 -3.79 11.67
C GLN A 64 9.74 -3.02 11.49
N THR A 65 9.86 -2.21 10.44
CA THR A 65 11.08 -1.46 10.13
C THR A 65 11.15 -0.15 10.90
N LYS A 66 12.38 0.33 11.17
CA LYS A 66 12.58 1.67 11.76
C LYS A 66 12.01 2.76 10.85
N THR A 67 12.10 2.60 9.53
CA THR A 67 11.63 3.60 8.56
C THR A 67 10.14 3.90 8.70
N TYR A 68 9.31 2.89 9.01
CA TYR A 68 7.89 3.10 9.27
C TYR A 68 7.65 4.11 10.40
N HIS A 69 8.44 4.08 11.47
CA HIS A 69 8.28 5.01 12.59
C HIS A 69 8.60 6.46 12.21
N TRP A 70 9.50 6.67 11.26
CA TRP A 70 9.86 7.99 10.71
C TRP A 70 8.99 8.45 9.55
N LEU A 71 8.08 7.58 9.08
CA LEU A 71 7.19 7.91 7.98
C LEU A 71 6.26 9.07 8.36
N ARG A 72 6.05 10.00 7.42
CA ARG A 72 5.12 11.12 7.58
C ARG A 72 3.69 10.60 7.86
N GLU A 73 2.93 11.40 8.59
CA GLU A 73 1.61 11.00 9.08
C GLU A 73 0.59 10.76 7.97
N ASP A 74 0.63 11.56 6.89
CA ASP A 74 -0.18 11.36 5.69
C ASP A 74 0.02 9.98 5.05
N PHE A 75 1.28 9.54 4.95
CA PHE A 75 1.61 8.20 4.44
C PHE A 75 1.17 7.09 5.40
N LYS A 76 1.35 7.27 6.72
CA LYS A 76 0.85 6.32 7.72
C LYS A 76 -0.67 6.18 7.64
N ASN A 77 -1.38 7.29 7.51
CA ASN A 77 -2.83 7.31 7.36
C ASN A 77 -3.28 6.62 6.07
N ALA A 78 -2.58 6.84 4.95
CA ALA A 78 -2.85 6.14 3.70
C ALA A 78 -2.69 4.63 3.84
N LEU A 79 -1.63 4.15 4.50
CA LEU A 79 -1.45 2.73 4.80
C LEU A 79 -2.56 2.18 5.71
N TYR A 80 -2.90 2.89 6.78
CA TYR A 80 -3.91 2.47 7.73
C TYR A 80 -5.31 2.36 7.10
N ASP A 81 -5.70 3.33 6.27
CA ASP A 81 -6.97 3.32 5.53
C ASP A 81 -7.10 2.10 4.61
N ILE A 82 -5.99 1.67 4.00
CA ILE A 82 -5.94 0.50 3.11
C ILE A 82 -5.98 -0.79 3.91
N GLU A 83 -5.26 -0.86 5.03
CA GLU A 83 -5.26 -2.02 5.91
C GLU A 83 -6.67 -2.31 6.46
N ILE A 84 -7.41 -1.28 6.88
CA ILE A 84 -8.80 -1.44 7.34
C ILE A 84 -9.66 -2.08 6.25
N GLN A 85 -9.53 -1.61 5.00
CA GLN A 85 -10.31 -2.16 3.89
C GLN A 85 -9.95 -3.60 3.58
N LEU A 86 -8.66 -3.91 3.60
CA LEU A 86 -8.12 -5.25 3.37
C LEU A 86 -8.54 -6.25 4.47
N ASN A 87 -8.66 -5.80 5.71
CA ASN A 87 -9.11 -6.62 6.84
C ASN A 87 -10.64 -6.79 6.87
N LYS A 88 -11.41 -5.75 6.53
CA LYS A 88 -12.88 -5.83 6.47
C LYS A 88 -13.37 -6.85 5.44
N LYS A 89 -12.65 -7.03 4.33
CA LYS A 89 -12.99 -8.04 3.31
C LYS A 89 -12.83 -9.49 3.75
N MET A 90 -12.10 -9.78 4.82
CA MET A 90 -11.97 -11.16 5.32
C MET A 90 -13.17 -11.60 6.17
N VAL A 91 -14.05 -10.66 6.55
CA VAL A 91 -15.22 -10.93 7.42
C VAL A 91 -16.53 -10.94 6.61
N SER A 92 -16.45 -10.73 5.30
CA SER A 92 -17.60 -10.66 4.37
C SER A 92 -17.66 -11.86 3.45
#